data_AF-A0A7Y2G7T7-F1
#
_entry.id   AF-A0A7Y2G7T7-F1
#
_cell.length_a   1.000
_cell.length_b   1.000
_cell.length_c   1.000
_cell.angle_alpha   90.00
_cell.angle_beta   90.00
_cell.angle_gamma   90.00
#
_symmetry.space_group_name_H-M   'P 1'
#
loop_
_entity.id
_entity.type
_entity.pdbx_description
1 polymer ?
#
loop_
_entity_poly.entity_id
_entity_poly.type
_entity_poly.pdbx_seq_one_letter_code
_entity_poly.pdbx_strand_id
1 'polypeptide(L)' 'MTTVTLPHGLDNTQDRPSQRAPLVLGDNDFASVTEKVCRIVEQPVKETPLMWYVLFGISTSLLG' A
#
# COMPACT_ATOMS: atom_id res chain seq x y z
N MET A 1 -16.28 16.51 -4.56
CA MET A 1 -15.06 15.70 -4.34
C MET A 1 -13.92 16.68 -4.09
N THR A 2 -13.53 16.86 -2.84
CA THR A 2 -12.49 17.83 -2.44
C THR A 2 -11.13 17.15 -2.53
N THR A 3 -10.41 17.39 -3.63
CA THR A 3 -9.03 16.95 -3.81
C THR A 3 -8.13 17.71 -2.83
N VAL A 4 -7.55 17.02 -1.86
CA VAL A 4 -6.52 17.59 -0.98
C VAL A 4 -5.21 17.59 -1.77
N THR A 5 -4.87 18.72 -2.38
CA THR A 5 -3.62 18.88 -3.13
C THR A 5 -2.45 18.97 -2.15
N LEU A 6 -1.79 17.84 -1.89
CA LEU A 6 -0.53 17.85 -1.13
C LEU A 6 0.61 18.29 -2.06
N PRO A 7 1.57 19.11 -1.61
CA PRO A 7 2.72 19.50 -2.43
C PRO A 7 3.44 18.24 -2.95
N HIS A 8 3.69 18.20 -4.26
CA HIS A 8 4.51 17.17 -4.90
C HIS A 8 5.87 17.08 -4.18
N GLY A 9 6.21 15.91 -3.66
CA GLY A 9 7.45 15.68 -2.89
C GLY A 9 7.28 15.66 -1.36
N LEU A 10 6.06 15.49 -0.85
CA LEU A 10 5.82 15.36 0.58
C LEU A 10 6.33 13.99 1.09
N ASP A 11 7.43 14.03 1.84
CA ASP A 11 8.02 12.89 2.55
C ASP A 11 7.51 12.86 4.00
N ASN A 12 6.90 11.74 4.40
CA ASN A 12 6.41 11.50 5.77
C ASN A 12 7.30 10.55 6.58
N THR A 13 8.54 10.29 6.14
CA THR A 13 9.48 9.38 6.81
C THR A 13 10.08 9.98 8.09
N GLN A 14 10.12 11.31 8.21
CA GLN A 14 10.65 12.02 9.38
C GLN A 14 9.52 12.53 10.27
N ASP A 15 9.59 12.22 11.57
CA ASP A 15 8.69 12.78 12.57
C ASP A 15 9.14 14.21 12.95
N ARG A 16 8.22 15.17 12.85
CA ARG A 16 8.45 16.56 13.26
C ARG A 16 7.51 16.87 14.42
N PRO A 17 8.00 17.04 15.66
CA PRO A 17 7.16 17.17 16.84
C PRO A 17 6.10 18.29 16.80
N SER A 18 6.32 19.33 16.00
CA SER A 18 5.41 20.46 15.83
C SER A 18 4.39 20.30 14.70
N GLN A 19 4.43 19.20 13.94
CA GLN A 19 3.62 19.02 12.73
C GLN A 19 3.14 17.57 12.60
N ARG A 20 1.82 17.37 12.44
CA ARG A 20 1.30 16.05 12.09
C ARG A 20 1.63 15.74 10.63
N ALA A 21 2.31 14.62 10.41
CA ALA A 21 2.58 14.13 9.07
C ALA A 21 1.28 13.65 8.37
N PRO A 22 1.12 13.89 7.07
CA PRO A 22 0.03 13.30 6.29
C PRO A 22 0.24 11.79 6.13
N LEU A 23 -0.86 11.04 6.25
CA LEU A 23 -0.85 9.57 6.20
C LEU A 23 -1.08 9.02 4.80
N VAL A 24 -1.71 9.81 3.92
CA VAL A 24 -1.95 9.46 2.52
C VAL A 24 -1.12 10.43 1.69
N LEU A 25 -0.20 9.90 0.90
CA LEU A 25 0.67 10.67 0.02
C LEU A 25 0.20 10.53 -1.43
N GLY A 26 0.38 11.60 -2.20
CA GLY A 26 -0.03 11.68 -3.60
C GLY A 26 -1.54 11.80 -3.79
N ASP A 27 -1.94 11.96 -5.04
CA ASP A 27 -3.34 12.18 -5.40
C ASP A 27 -4.11 10.86 -5.37
N ASN A 28 -4.86 10.66 -4.29
CA ASN A 28 -5.74 9.52 -4.12
C ASN A 28 -7.13 10.00 -3.72
N ASP A 29 -8.13 9.50 -4.42
CA ASP A 29 -9.52 9.56 -4.02
C ASP A 29 -10.04 8.19 -3.55
N PHE A 30 -11.30 8.14 -3.11
CA PHE A 30 -11.92 6.91 -2.61
C PHE A 30 -11.87 5.77 -3.64
N ALA A 31 -12.10 6.04 -4.92
CA ALA A 31 -12.08 5.02 -5.96
C ALA A 31 -10.66 4.50 -6.20
N SER A 32 -9.67 5.39 -6.26
CA SER A 32 -8.27 5.05 -6.48
C SER A 32 -7.68 4.20 -5.33
N VAL A 33 -8.11 4.44 -4.09
CA VAL A 33 -7.71 3.62 -2.94
C VAL A 33 -8.30 2.22 -3.06
N THR A 34 -9.59 2.11 -3.35
CA THR A 34 -10.25 0.82 -3.58
C THR A 34 -9.57 0.05 -4.70
N GLU A 35 -9.36 0.69 -5.84
CA GLU A 35 -8.72 0.08 -7.01
C GLU A 35 -7.30 -0.42 -6.69
N LYS A 36 -6.47 0.38 -6.00
CA LYS A 36 -5.11 -0.02 -5.62
C LYS A 36 -5.08 -1.23 -4.69
N VAL A 37 -5.99 -1.29 -3.71
CA VAL A 37 -6.04 -2.39 -2.73
C VAL A 37 -6.66 -3.64 -3.36
N CYS A 38 -7.83 -3.52 -3.99
CA CYS A 38 -8.55 -4.65 -4.58
C CYS A 38 -7.76 -5.31 -5.70
N ARG A 39 -7.03 -4.54 -6.51
CA ARG A 39 -6.20 -5.09 -7.60
C ARG A 39 -5.25 -6.20 -7.14
N ILE A 40 -4.69 -6.12 -5.93
CA ILE A 40 -3.77 -7.15 -5.40
C ILE A 40 -4.52 -8.47 -5.18
N VAL A 41 -5.75 -8.41 -4.67
CA VAL A 41 -6.58 -9.58 -4.34
C VAL A 41 -7.25 -10.15 -5.58
N GLU A 42 -7.66 -9.28 -6.50
CA GLU A 42 -8.31 -9.64 -7.77
C GLU A 42 -7.31 -10.08 -8.84
N GLN A 43 -6.01 -9.95 -8.57
CA GLN A 43 -4.95 -10.34 -9.48
C GLN A 43 -5.09 -11.83 -9.87
N PRO A 44 -5.00 -12.16 -11.17
CA PRO A 44 -4.98 -13.55 -11.61
C PRO A 44 -3.83 -14.33 -10.94
N VAL A 45 -4.11 -15.55 -10.48
CA VAL A 45 -3.12 -16.43 -9.82
C VAL A 45 -1.83 -16.59 -10.62
N LYS A 46 -1.92 -16.61 -11.96
CA LYS A 46 -0.78 -16.74 -12.88
C LYS A 46 0.18 -15.54 -12.84
N GLU A 47 -0.28 -14.37 -12.39
CA GLU A 47 0.50 -13.14 -12.32
C GLU A 47 1.13 -12.95 -10.94
N THR A 48 0.67 -13.71 -9.93
CA THR A 48 1.20 -13.64 -8.57
C THR A 48 2.70 -13.96 -8.56
N PRO A 49 3.55 -13.09 -7.99
CA PRO A 49 4.99 -13.34 -7.95
C PRO A 49 5.32 -14.66 -7.25
N LEU A 50 6.19 -15.48 -7.86
CA LEU A 50 6.60 -16.78 -7.33
C LEU A 50 7.06 -16.70 -5.86
N MET A 51 7.77 -15.61 -5.52
CA MET A 51 8.28 -15.39 -4.16
C MET A 51 7.19 -15.30 -3.10
N TRP A 52 5.97 -14.86 -3.45
CA TRP A 52 4.85 -14.85 -2.52
C TRP A 52 4.54 -16.28 -2.05
N TYR A 53 4.48 -17.24 -2.97
CA TYR A 53 4.23 -18.65 -2.65
C TYR A 53 5.38 -19.29 -1.88
N VAL A 54 6.63 -18.97 -2.23
CA VAL A 54 7.81 -19.48 -1.52
C VAL A 54 7.80 -19.03 -0.06
N LEU A 55 7.60 -17.73 0.20
CA LEU A 55 7.56 -17.18 1.55
C LEU A 55 6.33 -17.66 2.33
N PHE A 56 5.19 -17.80 1.66
CA PHE A 56 3.99 -18.40 2.26
C PHE A 56 4.27 -19.85 2.69
N GLY A 57 4.85 -20.67 1.81
CA GLY A 57 5.22 -22.06 2.11
C GLY A 57 6.22 -22.18 3.26
N ILE A 58 7.24 -21.31 3.32
CA ILE A 58 8.18 -21.25 4.46
C ILE A 58 7.41 -20.93 5.75
N SER A 59 6.54 -19.91 5.72
CA SER A 59 5.75 -19.50 6.89
C SER A 59 4.84 -20.64 7.38
N THR A 60 4.17 -21.34 6.45
CA THR A 60 3.32 -22.50 6.76
C THR A 60 4.14 -23.69 7.29
N SER A 61 5.38 -23.90 6.80
CA SER A 61 6.24 -25.00 7.28
C SER A 61 6.68 -24.85 8.74
N LEU A 62 6.54 -23.65 9.31
CA LEU A 62 6.80 -23.36 10.72
C LEU A 62 5.56 -23.57 11.61
N LEU A 63 4.43 -23.98 11.04
CA LEU A 63 3.29 -24.49 11.81
C LEU A 63 3.66 -25.89 12.29
N GLY A 64 3.85 -26.05 13.61
CA GLY A 64 4.22 -27.31 14.25
C GLY A 64 3.16 -28.41 14.15
#